data_AF-A0A4Q2DLQ1-F1
#
_entry.id   AF-A0A4Q2DLQ1-F1
#
_cell.length_a   1.000
_cell.length_b   1.000
_cell.length_c   1.000
_cell.angle_alpha   90.00
_cell.angle_beta   90.00
_cell.angle_gamma   90.00
#
_symmetry.space_group_name_H-M   'P 1'
#
loop_
_entity.id
_entity.type
_entity.pdbx_description
1 polymer ?
#
loop_
_entity_poly.entity_id
_entity_poly.type
_entity_poly.pdbx_seq_one_letter_code
_entity_poly.pdbx_strand_id
1 'polypeptide(L)'
;MKFNNAAQRIFGSTARPVVIVQETNDREKRWSAEARVLSQSGDDLVGQGSAAKKQKAKDIAAKAGIEWLRSQYPLVNLSGV
;
A
#
# COMPACT_ATOMS: atom_id res chain seq x y z
N MET A 1 6.18 -5.04 -5.20
CA MET A 1 5.51 -5.52 -6.43
C MET A 1 4.13 -6.10 -6.16
N LYS A 2 3.98 -6.93 -5.12
CA LYS A 2 2.70 -7.55 -4.72
C LYS A 2 1.52 -6.57 -4.63
N PHE A 3 1.67 -5.47 -3.89
CA PHE A 3 0.61 -4.46 -3.75
C PHE A 3 0.13 -3.90 -5.09
N ASN A 4 1.05 -3.57 -5.99
CA ASN A 4 0.70 -3.03 -7.31
C ASN A 4 -0.09 -4.02 -8.15
N ASN A 5 0.34 -5.29 -8.16
CA ASN A 5 -0.35 -6.35 -8.88
C ASN A 5 -1.76 -6.61 -8.31
N ALA A 6 -1.92 -6.51 -6.97
CA ALA A 6 -3.21 -6.68 -6.32
C ALA A 6 -4.18 -5.56 -6.70
N ALA A 7 -3.73 -4.31 -6.60
CA ALA A 7 -4.51 -3.16 -7.00
C ALA A 7 -4.86 -3.20 -8.50
N GLN A 8 -3.92 -3.56 -9.37
CA GLN A 8 -4.18 -3.69 -10.80
C GLN A 8 -5.20 -4.80 -11.12
N ARG A 9 -5.23 -5.90 -10.35
CA ARG A 9 -6.28 -6.93 -10.51
C ARG A 9 -7.67 -6.42 -10.13
N ILE A 10 -7.78 -5.56 -9.13
CA ILE A 10 -9.07 -5.04 -8.66
C ILE A 10 -9.55 -3.88 -9.53
N PHE A 11 -8.67 -2.92 -9.80
CA PHE A 11 -9.03 -1.63 -10.41
C PHE A 11 -8.64 -1.55 -11.89
N GLY A 12 -7.83 -2.47 -12.41
CA GLY A 12 -7.36 -2.39 -13.80
C GLY A 12 -6.59 -1.10 -14.06
N SER A 13 -7.10 -0.28 -14.99
CA SER A 13 -6.55 1.03 -15.34
C SER A 13 -7.22 2.21 -14.65
N THR A 14 -8.27 1.99 -13.85
CA THR A 14 -9.06 3.08 -13.24
C THR A 14 -8.41 3.69 -12.00
N ALA A 15 -7.52 2.95 -11.35
CA ALA A 15 -6.76 3.44 -10.21
C ALA A 15 -5.29 3.02 -10.26
N ARG A 16 -4.41 3.87 -9.73
CA ARG A 16 -2.97 3.67 -9.67
C ARG A 16 -2.52 3.43 -8.23
N PRO A 17 -1.94 2.26 -7.94
CA PRO A 17 -1.33 2.01 -6.63
C PRO A 17 -0.03 2.80 -6.48
N VAL A 18 0.13 3.47 -5.35
CA VAL A 18 1.37 4.18 -5.01
C VAL A 18 1.78 3.88 -3.57
N VAL A 19 3.09 3.90 -3.32
CA VAL A 19 3.64 3.85 -1.96
C VAL A 19 4.46 5.11 -1.74
N ILE A 20 3.89 6.04 -0.98
CA ILE A 20 4.52 7.30 -0.60
C ILE A 20 5.35 7.03 0.65
N VAL A 21 6.54 7.65 0.74
CA VAL A 21 7.42 7.49 1.89
C VAL A 21 8.00 8.84 2.28
N GLN A 22 8.03 9.12 3.56
CA GLN A 22 8.59 10.33 4.14
C GLN A 22 9.50 9.99 5.32
N GLU A 23 10.50 10.84 5.52
CA GLU A 23 11.36 10.78 6.69
C GLU A 23 10.69 11.51 7.86
N THR A 24 10.87 11.00 9.07
CA THR A 24 10.32 11.57 10.30
C THR A 24 11.45 11.89 11.28
N ASN A 25 11.14 12.66 12.32
CA ASN A 25 12.10 12.99 13.38
C ASN A 25 12.21 11.89 14.46
N ASP A 26 11.49 10.78 14.33
CA ASP A 26 11.57 9.66 15.26
C ASP A 26 12.76 8.76 14.87
N ARG A 27 13.74 8.62 15.77
CA ARG A 27 14.95 7.83 15.49
C ARG A 27 14.66 6.34 15.31
N GLU A 28 13.69 5.78 16.03
CA GLU A 28 13.29 4.37 15.94
C GLU A 28 12.37 4.12 14.74
N LYS A 29 11.57 5.12 14.38
CA LYS A 29 10.63 5.09 13.24
C LYS A 29 10.95 6.16 12.19
N ARG A 30 12.22 6.24 11.82
CA ARG A 30 12.76 7.28 10.93
C ARG A 30 12.05 7.38 9.58
N TRP A 31 11.45 6.30 9.11
CA TRP A 31 10.69 6.29 7.86
C TRP A 31 9.24 5.95 8.13
N SER A 32 8.33 6.77 7.60
CA SER A 32 6.91 6.49 7.51
C SER A 32 6.52 6.30 6.05
N ALA A 33 5.70 5.31 5.76
CA ALA A 33 5.22 4.99 4.43
C ALA A 33 3.71 4.75 4.41
N GLU A 34 3.10 5.11 3.29
CA GLU A 34 1.67 4.99 3.05
C GLU A 34 1.44 4.31 1.72
N ALA A 35 0.67 3.23 1.72
CA ALA A 35 0.15 2.58 0.53
C ALA A 35 -1.21 3.19 0.20
N ARG A 36 -1.33 3.74 -1.00
CA ARG A 36 -2.49 4.50 -1.47
C ARG A 36 -2.96 3.98 -2.83
N VAL A 37 -4.25 4.12 -3.10
CA VAL A 37 -4.87 3.83 -4.39
C VAL A 37 -5.42 5.14 -4.95
N LEU A 38 -4.78 5.65 -6.01
CA LEU A 38 -5.15 6.92 -6.65
C LEU A 38 -6.15 6.66 -7.77
N SER A 39 -7.37 7.15 -7.64
CA SER A 39 -8.44 7.05 -8.64
C SER A 39 -8.95 8.44 -9.02
N GLN A 40 -9.79 8.53 -10.06
CA GLN A 40 -10.47 9.80 -10.37
C GLN A 40 -11.42 10.25 -9.26
N SER A 41 -11.92 9.32 -8.45
CA SER A 41 -12.83 9.58 -7.32
C SER A 41 -12.11 9.98 -6.03
N GLY A 42 -10.80 9.79 -5.92
CA GLY A 42 -10.06 10.11 -4.71
C GLY A 42 -8.75 9.34 -4.53
N ASP A 43 -8.04 9.70 -3.46
CA ASP A 43 -6.81 9.06 -3.00
C ASP A 43 -7.11 8.28 -1.71
N ASP A 44 -7.31 6.97 -1.87
CA ASP A 44 -7.66 6.09 -0.77
C ASP A 44 -6.39 5.57 -0.08
N LEU A 45 -6.26 5.88 1.22
CA LEU A 45 -5.24 5.31 2.07
C LEU A 45 -5.63 3.88 2.48
N VAL A 46 -4.89 2.90 1.97
CA VAL A 46 -5.21 1.48 2.16
C VAL A 46 -4.22 0.76 3.07
N GLY A 47 -3.08 1.38 3.39
CA GLY A 47 -2.11 0.81 4.33
C GLY A 47 -1.08 1.82 4.79
N GLN A 48 -0.54 1.63 5.99
CA GLN A 48 0.51 2.47 6.56
C GLN A 48 1.57 1.62 7.25
N GLY A 49 2.79 2.15 7.36
CA GLY A 49 3.88 1.46 8.03
C GLY A 49 5.03 2.39 8.37
N SER A 50 5.68 2.12 9.51
CA SER A 50 6.85 2.88 9.95
C SER A 50 8.00 1.97 10.34
N ALA A 51 9.24 2.34 10.02
CA ALA A 51 10.42 1.58 10.40
C ALA A 51 11.70 2.44 10.39
N ALA A 52 12.75 1.97 11.06
CA ALA A 52 14.09 2.56 11.01
C ALA A 52 14.71 2.55 9.60
N LYS A 53 14.29 1.62 8.72
CA LYS A 53 14.77 1.49 7.34
C LYS A 53 13.67 1.83 6.34
N LYS A 54 13.98 2.68 5.35
CA LYS A 54 13.04 3.13 4.29
C LYS A 54 12.32 1.98 3.60
N GLN A 55 13.07 0.97 3.14
CA GLN A 55 12.49 -0.18 2.45
C GLN A 55 11.54 -0.97 3.36
N LYS A 56 11.90 -1.13 4.64
CA LYS A 56 11.07 -1.85 5.61
C LYS A 56 9.74 -1.13 5.85
N ALA A 57 9.74 0.21 5.95
CA ALA A 57 8.52 0.99 6.08
C ALA A 57 7.60 0.80 4.87
N LYS A 58 8.16 0.85 3.64
CA LYS A 58 7.42 0.57 2.40
C LYS A 58 6.84 -0.84 2.38
N ASP A 59 7.60 -1.85 2.80
CA ASP A 59 7.14 -3.24 2.82
C ASP A 59 6.00 -3.43 3.81
N ILE A 60 6.05 -2.79 4.98
CA ILE A 60 4.96 -2.82 5.97
C ILE A 60 3.71 -2.16 5.38
N ALA A 61 3.84 -0.95 4.82
CA ALA A 61 2.70 -0.24 4.23
C ALA A 61 2.08 -1.03 3.07
N ALA A 62 2.90 -1.59 2.19
CA ALA A 62 2.43 -2.42 1.07
C ALA A 62 1.75 -3.71 1.53
N LYS A 63 2.27 -4.36 2.58
CA LYS A 63 1.64 -5.55 3.16
C LYS A 63 0.27 -5.21 3.76
N ALA A 64 0.19 -4.16 4.56
CA ALA A 64 -1.08 -3.67 5.12
C ALA A 64 -2.09 -3.33 4.00
N GLY A 65 -1.62 -2.68 2.92
CA GLY A 65 -2.44 -2.38 1.74
C GLY A 65 -3.01 -3.63 1.06
N ILE A 66 -2.23 -4.71 0.93
CA ILE A 66 -2.73 -5.98 0.38
C ILE A 66 -3.78 -6.61 1.30
N GLU A 67 -3.55 -6.60 2.60
CA GLU A 67 -4.49 -7.14 3.59
C GLU A 67 -5.82 -6.38 3.58
N TRP A 68 -5.76 -5.05 3.49
CA TRP A 68 -6.95 -4.21 3.31
C TRP A 68 -7.68 -4.54 2.00
N LEU A 69 -6.98 -4.64 0.86
CA LEU A 69 -7.59 -4.99 -0.42
C LEU A 69 -8.27 -6.37 -0.38
N ARG A 70 -7.66 -7.35 0.30
CA ARG A 70 -8.27 -8.68 0.51
C ARG A 70 -9.54 -8.60 1.35
N SER A 71 -9.56 -7.73 2.36
CA SER A 71 -10.75 -7.50 3.20
C SER A 71 -11.88 -6.82 2.45
N GLN A 72 -11.57 -5.85 1.58
CA GLN A 72 -12.59 -5.08 0.85
C GLN A 72 -13.12 -5.82 -0.39
N TYR A 73 -12.29 -6.65 -1.02
CA TYR A 73 -12.62 -7.36 -2.25
C TYR A 73 -12.46 -8.88 -2.10
N PRO A 74 -13.21 -9.53 -1.17
CA PRO A 74 -13.05 -10.95 -0.88
C PRO A 74 -13.37 -11.87 -2.07
N LEU A 75 -14.17 -11.39 -3.04
CA LEU A 75 -14.53 -12.13 -4.25
C LEU A 75 -13.44 -12.10 -5.33
N VAL A 76 -12.45 -11.21 -5.21
CA VAL A 76 -11.35 -11.12 -6.16
C VAL A 76 -10.21 -12.04 -5.72
N ASN A 77 -9.80 -12.95 -6.62
CA ASN A 77 -8.70 -13.85 -6.31
C ASN A 77 -7.34 -13.13 -6.31
N LEU A 78 -6.89 -12.77 -5.11
CA LEU A 78 -5.56 -12.19 -4.85
C LEU A 78 -4.53 -13.21 -4.35
N SER A 79 -4.81 -14.51 -4.50
CA SER A 79 -3.80 -15.55 -4.28
C SER A 79 -2.72 -15.48 -5.37
N GLY A 80 -1.47 -15.72 -4.97
CA GLY A 80 -0.31 -15.62 -5.87
C GLY A 80 0.20 -14.20 -6.12
N VAL A 81 -0.36 -13.19 -5.45
CA VAL A 81 0.16 -11.82 -5.46
C VAL A 81 1.21 -11.60 -4.38
#